data_AF-A0A3M7MD22-F1
#
_entry.id   AF-A0A3M7MD22-F1
#
_cell.length_a   1.000
_cell.length_b   1.000
_cell.length_c   1.000
_cell.angle_alpha   90.00
_cell.angle_beta   90.00
_cell.angle_gamma   90.00
#
_symmetry.space_group_name_H-M   'P 1'
#
loop_
_entity.id
_entity.type
_entity.pdbx_description
1 polymer ?
#
loop_
_entity_poly.entity_id
_entity_poly.type
_entity_poly.pdbx_seq_one_letter_code
_entity_poly.pdbx_strand_id
1 'polypeptide(L)'
;MQTIMPPKRKDLLKPKQKGKAKVQEPQTENDFLDAADEFEQAAGKWRAGDAVKAARFFNRAIEAYNEGLKRYPQSFDLAYNKANLQFVITEDERIVSHLGYFRNKTALLQETLNSHRFASSLKPTNTDILFNTAQALTSLAEAGLEASTQTAAKQDAIPLLEEAVEIFTTCLESQQQQYSQIQEEIARAEASGEYREGWEGEQQQPVETQEEKMETDSETSEAPGDWATVEEPLTPESILDTCTVQLTALTTLLGLYDPRTSLSDIEKRAHVGMNTAMEIIPALIELSDKSPSKSEVDEPKGGPTLSIGSLSPVEDASTTPREDAILAAANFEASIAEVQYRSGRTTSTEYAQAVEQTFGILVEEAKTSETPNLGTANILSAYGDALMDVASALVNGKQHAISSPTFATDIDIQWTALTQTQTLFTQLSSAPYTFILPPSRLANIFIARGDIDLFRFRISLFEGAKLAWLKSGPTLVANAGVFYRGARSYADRAGAAQVRATADAKAIVAEILKEVASGSAVIKDSWKGRSVDVAKVLEQMVEEDVVDGENVEGVLKMTQ
;
A
#
# COMPACT_ATOMS: atom_id res chain seq x y z
N MET A 1 -66.31 32.00 38.38
CA MET A 1 -65.11 31.92 37.54
C MET A 1 -64.09 31.05 38.26
N GLN A 2 -63.84 29.86 37.72
CA GLN A 2 -62.50 29.31 37.45
C GLN A 2 -61.36 29.73 38.42
N THR A 3 -60.86 28.79 39.24
CA THR A 3 -59.53 28.10 39.12
C THR A 3 -58.34 28.96 39.56
N ILE A 4 -57.30 28.54 40.30
CA ILE A 4 -56.66 27.25 40.64
C ILE A 4 -55.90 27.44 41.97
N MET A 5 -55.98 26.46 42.88
CA MET A 5 -55.09 26.31 44.05
C MET A 5 -53.79 25.55 43.66
N PRO A 6 -52.69 25.70 44.41
CA PRO A 6 -51.35 25.25 44.03
C PRO A 6 -51.04 23.80 44.44
N PRO A 7 -50.03 23.15 43.83
CA PRO A 7 -49.21 22.16 44.56
C PRO A 7 -47.71 22.39 44.33
N LYS A 8 -46.90 22.53 45.39
CA LYS A 8 -46.23 21.47 46.16
C LYS A 8 -45.22 20.64 45.36
N ARG A 9 -43.95 20.79 45.78
CA ARG A 9 -42.76 20.00 45.42
C ARG A 9 -43.07 18.50 45.44
N LYS A 10 -42.63 17.79 44.40
CA LYS A 10 -42.41 16.34 44.42
C LYS A 10 -40.93 16.10 44.15
N ASP A 11 -40.25 15.58 45.17
CA ASP A 11 -38.95 14.95 45.04
C ASP A 11 -39.05 13.84 43.98
N LEU A 12 -38.43 14.07 42.84
CA LEU A 12 -38.23 13.06 41.81
C LEU A 12 -37.21 12.06 42.35
N LEU A 13 -37.70 10.85 42.58
CA LEU A 13 -36.94 9.63 42.81
C LEU A 13 -35.73 9.58 41.88
N LYS A 14 -34.53 9.67 42.47
CA LYS A 14 -33.28 9.34 41.78
C LYS A 14 -33.34 7.87 41.38
N PRO A 15 -33.14 7.51 40.10
CA PRO A 15 -32.91 6.11 39.75
C PRO A 15 -31.61 5.68 40.43
N LYS A 16 -31.67 4.58 41.18
CA LYS A 16 -30.49 3.93 41.76
C LYS A 16 -29.48 3.71 40.64
N GLN A 17 -28.28 4.25 40.81
CA GLN A 17 -27.13 3.87 39.99
C GLN A 17 -27.03 2.35 40.03
N LYS A 18 -27.19 1.69 38.88
CA LYS A 18 -26.76 0.30 38.70
C LYS A 18 -25.28 0.29 39.09
N GLY A 19 -24.97 -0.42 40.18
CA GLY A 19 -23.58 -0.59 40.61
C GLY A 19 -22.79 -1.15 39.44
N LYS A 20 -21.60 -0.59 39.20
CA LYS A 20 -20.64 -1.17 38.27
C LYS A 20 -20.49 -2.64 38.64
N ALA A 21 -20.93 -3.54 37.77
CA ALA A 21 -20.56 -4.95 37.90
C ALA A 21 -19.03 -4.97 38.01
N LYS A 22 -18.50 -5.71 39.00
CA LYS A 22 -17.07 -6.01 39.02
C LYS A 22 -16.75 -6.60 37.65
N VAL A 23 -15.79 -6.02 36.95
CA VAL A 23 -15.20 -6.63 35.76
C VAL A 23 -14.78 -8.03 36.19
N GLN A 24 -15.50 -9.04 35.71
CA GLN A 24 -15.20 -10.43 36.01
C GLN A 24 -13.88 -10.72 35.31
N GLU A 25 -12.87 -11.23 36.04
CA GLU A 25 -11.61 -11.58 35.42
C GLU A 25 -11.87 -12.65 34.34
N PRO A 26 -11.38 -12.47 33.09
CA PRO A 26 -11.61 -13.42 32.01
C PRO A 26 -11.24 -14.85 32.43
N GLN A 27 -12.17 -15.80 32.27
CA GLN A 27 -11.97 -17.19 32.67
C GLN A 27 -11.92 -18.15 31.50
N THR A 28 -12.67 -17.87 30.44
CA THR A 28 -12.74 -18.69 29.23
C THR A 28 -11.93 -18.05 28.09
N GLU A 29 -11.64 -18.83 27.05
CA GLU A 29 -11.04 -18.31 25.81
C GLU A 29 -11.88 -17.17 25.22
N ASN A 30 -13.21 -17.32 25.18
CA ASN A 30 -14.13 -16.29 24.69
C ASN A 30 -14.09 -15.03 25.56
N ASP A 31 -13.98 -15.17 26.90
CA ASP A 31 -13.88 -14.00 27.78
C ASP A 31 -12.61 -13.17 27.50
N PHE A 32 -11.52 -13.83 27.09
CA PHE A 32 -10.28 -13.14 26.70
C PHE A 32 -10.43 -12.46 25.33
N LEU A 33 -11.11 -13.10 24.38
CA LEU A 33 -11.43 -12.51 23.07
C LEU A 33 -12.32 -11.27 23.24
N ASP A 34 -13.42 -11.39 23.99
CA ASP A 34 -14.36 -10.28 24.25
C ASP A 34 -13.66 -9.11 24.96
N ALA A 35 -12.83 -9.41 25.97
CA ALA A 35 -12.09 -8.38 26.69
C ALA A 35 -11.07 -7.66 25.78
N ALA A 36 -10.41 -8.38 24.87
CA ALA A 36 -9.49 -7.79 23.91
C ALA A 36 -10.24 -6.92 22.89
N ASP A 37 -11.35 -7.40 22.34
CA ASP A 37 -12.20 -6.65 21.40
C ASP A 37 -12.75 -5.35 22.02
N GLU A 38 -13.19 -5.39 23.29
CA GLU A 38 -13.61 -4.17 24.00
C GLU A 38 -12.48 -3.12 24.05
N PHE A 39 -11.24 -3.55 24.25
CA PHE A 39 -10.09 -2.65 24.24
C PHE A 39 -9.75 -2.17 22.83
N GLU A 40 -9.86 -2.99 21.80
CA GLU A 40 -9.66 -2.59 20.40
C GLU A 40 -10.68 -1.55 19.95
N GLN A 41 -11.97 -1.79 20.21
CA GLN A 41 -13.03 -0.83 19.93
C GLN A 41 -12.84 0.48 20.71
N ALA A 42 -12.38 0.39 21.96
CA ALA A 42 -12.02 1.57 22.74
C ALA A 42 -10.84 2.33 22.11
N ALA A 43 -9.81 1.63 21.62
CA ALA A 43 -8.68 2.23 20.94
C ALA A 43 -9.10 2.94 19.64
N GLY A 44 -9.95 2.30 18.83
CA GLY A 44 -10.50 2.86 17.59
C GLY A 44 -11.17 4.23 17.80
N LYS A 45 -11.90 4.41 18.91
CA LYS A 45 -12.54 5.69 19.28
C LYS A 45 -11.54 6.83 19.50
N TRP A 46 -10.30 6.53 19.90
CA TRP A 46 -9.26 7.53 20.15
C TRP A 46 -8.25 7.66 18.99
N ARG A 47 -8.21 6.70 18.05
CA ARG A 47 -7.25 6.62 16.96
C ARG A 47 -7.15 7.92 16.14
N ALA A 48 -8.28 8.58 15.87
CA ALA A 48 -8.30 9.81 15.06
C ALA A 48 -7.81 11.07 15.81
N GLY A 49 -7.82 11.09 17.15
CA GLY A 49 -7.61 12.30 17.94
C GLY A 49 -6.50 12.23 18.99
N ASP A 50 -6.47 11.17 19.80
CA ASP A 50 -5.52 11.00 20.91
C ASP A 50 -4.75 9.70 20.73
N ALA A 51 -3.67 9.77 19.96
CA ALA A 51 -2.82 8.62 19.65
C ALA A 51 -2.20 7.99 20.90
N VAL A 52 -1.87 8.79 21.93
CA VAL A 52 -1.33 8.28 23.21
C VAL A 52 -2.37 7.43 23.92
N LYS A 53 -3.62 7.88 23.94
CA LYS A 53 -4.71 7.14 24.57
C LYS A 53 -5.10 5.90 23.77
N ALA A 54 -5.14 5.99 22.44
CA ALA A 54 -5.33 4.83 21.57
C ALA A 54 -4.25 3.76 21.83
N ALA A 55 -2.97 4.16 21.87
CA ALA A 55 -1.84 3.27 22.16
C ALA A 55 -1.98 2.55 23.52
N ARG A 56 -2.54 3.21 24.55
CA ARG A 56 -2.80 2.56 25.85
C ARG A 56 -3.87 1.48 25.75
N PHE A 57 -4.94 1.70 24.98
CA PHE A 57 -5.97 0.69 24.79
C PHE A 57 -5.47 -0.48 23.94
N PHE A 58 -4.71 -0.21 22.88
CA PHE A 58 -4.05 -1.26 22.09
C PHE A 58 -3.11 -2.13 22.92
N ASN A 59 -2.29 -1.53 23.80
CA ASN A 59 -1.46 -2.31 24.73
C ASN A 59 -2.29 -3.23 25.63
N ARG A 60 -3.46 -2.76 26.11
CA ARG A 60 -4.34 -3.57 26.96
C ARG A 60 -5.00 -4.72 26.19
N ALA A 61 -5.35 -4.52 24.92
CA ALA A 61 -5.82 -5.59 24.06
C ALA A 61 -4.71 -6.66 23.86
N ILE A 62 -3.48 -6.24 23.56
CA ILE A 62 -2.32 -7.14 23.43
C ILE A 62 -2.05 -7.89 24.75
N GLU A 63 -2.14 -7.21 25.89
CA GLU A 63 -2.02 -7.85 27.21
C GLU A 63 -3.12 -8.90 27.43
N ALA A 64 -4.38 -8.60 27.08
CA ALA A 64 -5.49 -9.55 27.18
C ALA A 64 -5.24 -10.80 26.33
N TYR A 65 -4.80 -10.64 25.07
CA TYR A 65 -4.41 -11.77 24.22
C TYR A 65 -3.25 -12.58 24.81
N ASN A 66 -2.21 -11.90 25.31
CA ASN A 66 -1.05 -12.57 25.91
C ASN A 66 -1.43 -13.37 27.17
N GLU A 67 -2.29 -12.85 28.04
CA GLU A 67 -2.80 -13.60 29.19
C GLU A 67 -3.70 -14.77 28.76
N GLY A 68 -4.54 -14.56 27.74
CA GLY A 68 -5.33 -15.62 27.12
C GLY A 68 -4.45 -16.76 26.61
N LEU A 69 -3.40 -16.45 25.84
CA LEU A 69 -2.48 -17.43 25.27
C LEU A 69 -1.62 -18.16 26.32
N LYS A 70 -1.35 -17.56 27.48
CA LYS A 70 -0.72 -18.27 28.60
C LYS A 70 -1.62 -19.40 29.13
N ARG A 71 -2.94 -19.19 29.12
CA ARG A 71 -3.93 -20.15 29.62
C ARG A 71 -4.40 -21.12 28.53
N TYR A 72 -4.47 -20.65 27.29
CA TYR A 72 -4.94 -21.36 26.11
C TYR A 72 -3.88 -21.33 24.99
N PRO A 73 -2.72 -21.99 25.17
CA PRO A 73 -1.58 -21.89 24.25
C PRO A 73 -1.80 -22.56 22.89
N GLN A 74 -2.96 -23.17 22.65
CA GLN A 74 -3.34 -23.77 21.36
C GLN A 74 -4.54 -23.06 20.73
N SER A 75 -5.01 -21.95 21.32
CA SER A 75 -6.07 -21.13 20.75
C SER A 75 -5.55 -20.44 19.50
N PHE A 76 -6.10 -20.85 18.34
CA PHE A 76 -5.84 -20.17 17.08
C PHE A 76 -6.43 -18.77 17.09
N ASP A 77 -7.65 -18.59 17.62
CA ASP A 77 -8.36 -17.31 17.55
C ASP A 77 -7.66 -16.22 18.38
N LEU A 78 -7.18 -16.55 19.57
CA LEU A 78 -6.36 -15.63 20.37
C LEU A 78 -5.03 -15.30 19.68
N ALA A 79 -4.39 -16.30 19.05
CA ALA A 79 -3.12 -16.11 18.35
C ALA A 79 -3.27 -15.24 17.09
N TYR A 80 -4.30 -15.54 16.28
CA TYR A 80 -4.63 -14.87 15.03
C TYR A 80 -5.01 -13.41 15.29
N ASN A 81 -5.96 -13.16 16.20
CA ASN A 81 -6.41 -11.80 16.48
C ASN A 81 -5.31 -10.94 17.10
N LYS A 82 -4.46 -11.52 17.97
CA LYS A 82 -3.26 -10.83 18.46
C LYS A 82 -2.36 -10.40 17.31
N ALA A 83 -2.03 -11.32 16.40
CA ALA A 83 -1.13 -11.05 15.28
C ALA A 83 -1.71 -9.97 14.36
N ASN A 84 -2.99 -10.10 13.99
CA ASN A 84 -3.70 -9.13 13.16
C ASN A 84 -3.75 -7.74 13.82
N LEU A 85 -4.07 -7.66 15.10
CA LEU A 85 -4.05 -6.40 15.83
C LEU A 85 -2.66 -5.74 15.80
N GLN A 86 -1.60 -6.51 16.03
CA GLN A 86 -0.24 -6.00 15.99
C GLN A 86 0.11 -5.44 14.59
N PHE A 87 -0.32 -6.11 13.52
CA PHE A 87 -0.17 -5.63 12.15
C PHE A 87 -0.97 -4.36 11.89
N VAL A 88 -2.24 -4.31 12.27
CA VAL A 88 -3.08 -3.11 12.12
C VAL A 88 -2.49 -1.89 12.85
N ILE A 89 -1.74 -2.08 13.94
CA ILE A 89 -1.07 -0.98 14.63
C ILE A 89 0.16 -0.49 13.87
N THR A 90 0.84 -1.31 13.06
CA THR A 90 2.02 -0.88 12.29
C THR A 90 1.68 0.15 11.22
N GLU A 91 0.42 0.20 10.80
CA GLU A 91 -0.10 1.13 9.78
C GLU A 91 -0.31 2.56 10.29
N ASP A 92 -0.28 2.80 11.62
CA ASP A 92 -0.41 4.15 12.19
C ASP A 92 0.86 4.56 12.95
N GLU A 93 1.78 5.24 12.26
CA GLU A 93 3.05 5.73 12.84
C GLU A 93 2.86 6.60 14.08
N ARG A 94 1.73 7.33 14.17
CA ARG A 94 1.41 8.19 15.32
C ARG A 94 1.18 7.34 16.56
N ILE A 95 0.60 6.16 16.40
CA ILE A 95 0.37 5.20 17.49
C ILE A 95 1.65 4.45 17.81
N VAL A 96 2.37 3.96 16.79
CA VAL A 96 3.64 3.22 16.97
C VAL A 96 4.63 4.02 17.84
N SER A 97 4.74 5.33 17.61
CA SER A 97 5.62 6.24 18.36
C SER A 97 5.31 6.31 19.87
N HIS A 98 4.13 5.87 20.30
CA HIS A 98 3.68 5.89 21.69
C HIS A 98 3.64 4.50 22.35
N LEU A 99 3.88 3.43 21.59
CA LEU A 99 3.98 2.08 22.13
C LEU A 99 5.37 1.86 22.74
N GLY A 100 5.61 2.37 23.95
CA GLY A 100 6.95 2.36 24.58
C GLY A 100 7.64 0.99 24.74
N TYR A 101 6.92 -0.13 24.59
CA TYR A 101 7.51 -1.48 24.50
C TYR A 101 8.23 -1.70 23.17
N PHE A 102 7.69 -1.17 22.07
CA PHE A 102 8.24 -1.24 20.73
C PHE A 102 9.01 0.04 20.43
N ARG A 103 10.33 -0.06 20.22
CA ARG A 103 11.18 1.12 20.04
C ARG A 103 10.93 1.85 18.72
N ASN A 104 10.47 1.13 17.69
CA ASN A 104 10.18 1.63 16.34
C ASN A 104 9.26 0.65 15.58
N LYS A 105 8.83 1.03 14.36
CA LYS A 105 7.97 0.22 13.47
C LYS A 105 8.58 -1.16 13.17
N THR A 106 9.87 -1.22 12.87
CA THR A 106 10.58 -2.48 12.59
C THR A 106 10.52 -3.47 13.76
N ALA A 107 10.69 -3.00 15.00
CA ALA A 107 10.60 -3.84 16.19
C ALA A 107 9.18 -4.37 16.43
N LEU A 108 8.15 -3.57 16.10
CA LEU A 108 6.76 -4.03 16.14
C LEU A 108 6.51 -5.08 15.06
N LEU A 109 6.89 -4.82 13.80
CA LEU A 109 6.74 -5.77 12.69
C LEU A 109 7.44 -7.11 12.95
N GLN A 110 8.61 -7.10 13.60
CA GLN A 110 9.30 -8.33 13.99
C GLN A 110 8.50 -9.15 15.00
N GLU A 111 7.85 -8.51 15.98
CA GLU A 111 6.96 -9.18 16.93
C GLU A 111 5.66 -9.64 16.25
N THR A 112 5.09 -8.83 15.37
CA THR A 112 3.93 -9.17 14.55
C THR A 112 4.19 -10.44 13.74
N LEU A 113 5.36 -10.54 13.08
CA LEU A 113 5.77 -11.73 12.36
C LEU A 113 5.90 -12.96 13.26
N ASN A 114 6.46 -12.80 14.47
CA ASN A 114 6.54 -13.91 15.43
C ASN A 114 5.15 -14.41 15.85
N SER A 115 4.20 -13.48 16.08
CA SER A 115 2.81 -13.83 16.39
C SER A 115 2.11 -14.52 15.22
N HIS A 116 2.33 -14.05 13.98
CA HIS A 116 1.80 -14.70 12.78
C HIS A 116 2.37 -16.10 12.57
N ARG A 117 3.70 -16.29 12.71
CA ARG A 117 4.32 -17.63 12.64
C ARG A 117 3.78 -18.57 13.71
N PHE A 118 3.52 -18.05 14.91
CA PHE A 118 2.89 -18.84 15.97
C PHE A 118 1.46 -19.26 15.59
N ALA A 119 0.61 -18.33 15.14
CA ALA A 119 -0.74 -18.64 14.69
C ALA A 119 -0.75 -19.61 13.49
N SER A 120 0.16 -19.41 12.53
CA SER A 120 0.35 -20.31 11.37
C SER A 120 0.75 -21.72 11.81
N SER A 121 1.58 -21.86 12.86
CA SER A 121 1.92 -23.19 13.40
C SER A 121 0.73 -23.96 14.00
N LEU A 122 -0.32 -23.25 14.41
CA LEU A 122 -1.55 -23.85 14.95
C LEU A 122 -2.52 -24.28 13.83
N LYS A 123 -2.64 -23.48 12.76
CA LYS A 123 -3.45 -23.80 11.57
C LYS A 123 -2.69 -23.48 10.27
N PRO A 124 -1.79 -24.38 9.79
CA PRO A 124 -0.89 -24.09 8.68
C PRO A 124 -1.57 -24.02 7.30
N THR A 125 -2.82 -24.47 7.18
CA THR A 125 -3.58 -24.49 5.92
C THR A 125 -4.65 -23.40 5.85
N ASN A 126 -4.80 -22.56 6.87
CA ASN A 126 -5.76 -21.45 6.83
C ASN A 126 -5.21 -20.34 5.91
N THR A 127 -5.97 -19.96 4.89
CA THR A 127 -5.56 -18.99 3.86
C THR A 127 -5.35 -17.60 4.43
N ASP A 128 -6.17 -17.17 5.40
CA ASP A 128 -6.08 -15.83 5.97
C ASP A 128 -4.78 -15.64 6.75
N ILE A 129 -4.40 -16.62 7.58
CA ILE A 129 -3.12 -16.54 8.29
C ILE A 129 -1.94 -16.64 7.35
N LEU A 130 -2.01 -17.42 6.27
CA LEU A 130 -0.95 -17.47 5.25
C LEU A 130 -0.80 -16.09 4.59
N PHE A 131 -1.88 -15.51 4.09
CA PHE A 131 -1.91 -14.18 3.49
C PHE A 131 -1.33 -13.12 4.43
N ASN A 132 -1.83 -13.04 5.66
CA ASN A 132 -1.38 -12.05 6.65
C ASN A 132 0.08 -12.26 7.08
N THR A 133 0.55 -13.51 7.18
CA THR A 133 1.96 -13.81 7.49
C THR A 133 2.87 -13.29 6.37
N ALA A 134 2.49 -13.53 5.12
CA ALA A 134 3.24 -13.04 3.96
C ALA A 134 3.23 -11.51 3.84
N GLN A 135 2.10 -10.85 4.15
CA GLN A 135 2.06 -9.40 4.25
C GLN A 135 3.00 -8.86 5.35
N ALA A 136 3.01 -9.47 6.53
CA ALA A 136 3.91 -9.07 7.62
C ALA A 136 5.40 -9.22 7.24
N LEU A 137 5.76 -10.28 6.50
CA LEU A 137 7.10 -10.47 5.95
C LEU A 137 7.48 -9.35 4.96
N THR A 138 6.58 -9.05 4.01
CA THR A 138 6.79 -7.97 3.02
C THR A 138 6.95 -6.61 3.70
N SER A 139 6.04 -6.25 4.62
CA SER A 139 6.13 -4.96 5.33
C SER A 139 7.38 -4.84 6.21
N LEU A 140 7.86 -5.95 6.78
CA LEU A 140 9.13 -5.97 7.53
C LEU A 140 10.33 -5.74 6.59
N ALA A 141 10.33 -6.38 5.42
CA ALA A 141 11.37 -6.18 4.41
C ALA A 141 11.41 -4.73 3.92
N GLU A 142 10.25 -4.16 3.58
CA GLU A 142 10.11 -2.76 3.14
C GLU A 142 10.57 -1.78 4.21
N ALA A 143 10.13 -1.95 5.46
CA ALA A 143 10.56 -1.09 6.57
C ALA A 143 12.09 -1.17 6.81
N GLY A 144 12.71 -2.32 6.53
CA GLY A 144 14.16 -2.49 6.58
C GLY A 144 14.88 -1.72 5.46
N LEU A 145 14.36 -1.80 4.24
CA LEU A 145 14.89 -1.11 3.06
C LEU A 145 14.73 0.43 3.17
N GLU A 146 13.62 0.90 3.72
CA GLU A 146 13.37 2.34 3.96
C GLU A 146 14.31 2.91 5.03
N ALA A 147 14.64 2.13 6.06
CA ALA A 147 15.49 2.57 7.17
C ALA A 147 16.97 2.71 6.77
N SER A 148 17.43 1.98 5.74
CA SER A 148 18.82 2.02 5.28
C SER A 148 18.98 1.62 3.82
N THR A 149 19.69 2.42 3.04
CA THR A 149 20.08 2.08 1.66
C THR A 149 21.29 1.14 1.58
N GLN A 150 21.82 0.69 2.72
CA GLN A 150 23.03 -0.14 2.77
C GLN A 150 22.79 -1.54 2.22
N THR A 151 23.85 -2.14 1.65
CA THR A 151 23.85 -3.53 1.16
C THR A 151 23.37 -4.53 2.22
N ALA A 152 23.61 -4.27 3.51
CA ALA A 152 23.13 -5.09 4.61
C ALA A 152 21.58 -5.15 4.67
N ALA A 153 20.89 -4.02 4.47
CA ALA A 153 19.43 -4.00 4.45
C ALA A 153 18.86 -4.83 3.28
N LYS A 154 19.51 -4.78 2.11
CA LYS A 154 19.16 -5.64 0.97
C LYS A 154 19.35 -7.13 1.30
N GLN A 155 20.44 -7.48 1.97
CA GLN A 155 20.73 -8.87 2.37
C GLN A 155 19.71 -9.41 3.38
N ASP A 156 19.23 -8.56 4.30
CA ASP A 156 18.23 -8.95 5.30
C ASP A 156 16.81 -9.03 4.69
N ALA A 157 16.49 -8.20 3.68
CA ALA A 157 15.19 -8.15 3.03
C ALA A 157 14.91 -9.32 2.09
N ILE A 158 15.93 -9.81 1.36
CA ILE A 158 15.80 -10.92 0.40
C ILE A 158 15.14 -12.17 1.03
N PRO A 159 15.64 -12.76 2.14
CA PRO A 159 15.05 -13.99 2.68
C PRO A 159 13.62 -13.79 3.18
N LEU A 160 13.27 -12.59 3.66
CA LEU A 160 11.90 -12.28 4.08
C LEU A 160 10.94 -12.27 2.88
N LEU A 161 11.34 -11.64 1.77
CA LEU A 161 10.55 -11.58 0.55
C LEU A 161 10.48 -12.95 -0.15
N GLU A 162 11.54 -13.75 -0.11
CA GLU A 162 11.52 -15.12 -0.63
C GLU A 162 10.49 -15.99 0.11
N GLU A 163 10.49 -15.93 1.44
CA GLU A 163 9.50 -16.61 2.29
C GLU A 163 8.09 -16.08 2.02
N ALA A 164 7.91 -14.76 1.90
CA ALA A 164 6.62 -14.15 1.61
C ALA A 164 6.05 -14.63 0.28
N VAL A 165 6.87 -14.67 -0.78
CA VAL A 165 6.45 -15.14 -2.10
C VAL A 165 6.04 -16.61 -2.04
N GLU A 166 6.77 -17.47 -1.34
CA GLU A 166 6.42 -18.89 -1.21
C GLU A 166 5.10 -19.11 -0.46
N ILE A 167 4.86 -18.33 0.59
CA ILE A 167 3.61 -18.36 1.33
C ILE A 167 2.45 -17.82 0.47
N PHE A 168 2.65 -16.72 -0.26
CA PHE A 168 1.64 -16.21 -1.20
C PHE A 168 1.33 -17.20 -2.31
N THR A 169 2.32 -17.90 -2.88
CA THR A 169 2.08 -18.95 -3.88
C THR A 169 1.23 -20.07 -3.29
N THR A 170 1.55 -20.54 -2.09
CA THR A 170 0.76 -21.58 -1.40
C THR A 170 -0.66 -21.11 -1.08
N CYS A 171 -0.81 -19.86 -0.63
CA CYS A 171 -2.10 -19.23 -0.36
C CYS A 171 -2.95 -19.17 -1.63
N LEU A 172 -2.37 -18.69 -2.73
CA LEU A 172 -3.06 -18.55 -4.02
C LEU A 172 -3.52 -19.91 -4.56
N GLU A 173 -2.66 -20.93 -4.53
CA GLU A 173 -3.03 -22.30 -4.93
C GLU A 173 -4.20 -22.83 -4.08
N SER A 174 -4.16 -22.60 -2.77
CA SER A 174 -5.22 -23.03 -1.85
C SER A 174 -6.54 -22.29 -2.12
N GLN A 175 -6.49 -20.98 -2.34
CA GLN A 175 -7.66 -20.16 -2.68
C GLN A 175 -8.27 -20.60 -4.02
N GLN A 176 -7.47 -20.83 -5.05
CA GLN A 176 -7.96 -21.32 -6.34
C GLN A 176 -8.65 -22.68 -6.20
N GLN A 177 -8.08 -23.59 -5.41
CA GLN A 177 -8.68 -24.89 -5.14
C GLN A 177 -10.02 -24.75 -4.38
N GLN A 178 -10.05 -23.94 -3.32
CA GLN A 178 -11.27 -23.69 -2.53
C GLN A 178 -12.36 -23.05 -3.39
N TYR A 179 -12.02 -22.06 -4.21
CA TYR A 179 -12.96 -21.41 -5.11
C TYR A 179 -13.54 -22.40 -6.12
N SER A 180 -12.71 -23.25 -6.73
CA SER A 180 -13.18 -24.30 -7.63
C SER A 180 -14.13 -25.28 -6.94
N GLN A 181 -13.85 -25.66 -5.69
CA GLN A 181 -14.73 -26.53 -4.91
C GLN A 181 -16.08 -25.87 -4.62
N ILE A 182 -16.07 -24.60 -4.21
CA ILE A 182 -17.30 -23.81 -3.98
C ILE A 182 -18.14 -23.76 -5.28
N GLN A 183 -17.52 -23.50 -6.43
CA GLN A 183 -18.22 -23.47 -7.71
C GLN A 183 -18.82 -24.85 -8.09
N GLU A 184 -18.11 -25.94 -7.84
CA GLU A 184 -18.64 -27.29 -8.05
C GLU A 184 -19.83 -27.60 -7.13
N GLU A 185 -19.77 -27.19 -5.86
CA GLU A 185 -20.85 -27.37 -4.90
C GLU A 185 -22.10 -26.58 -5.30
N ILE A 186 -21.93 -25.32 -5.71
CA ILE A 186 -23.02 -24.49 -6.26
C ILE A 186 -23.64 -25.18 -7.47
N ALA A 187 -22.84 -25.62 -8.44
CA ALA A 187 -23.33 -26.30 -9.64
C ALA A 187 -24.07 -27.61 -9.33
N ARG A 188 -23.61 -28.38 -8.32
CA ARG A 188 -24.30 -29.59 -7.85
C ARG A 188 -25.62 -29.27 -7.15
N ALA A 189 -25.67 -28.22 -6.35
CA ALA A 189 -26.89 -27.77 -5.68
C ALA A 189 -27.94 -27.25 -6.69
N GLU A 190 -27.50 -26.55 -7.74
CA GLU A 190 -28.35 -26.11 -8.85
C GLU A 190 -28.86 -27.30 -9.68
N ALA A 191 -28.01 -28.29 -9.97
CA ALA A 191 -28.37 -29.46 -10.76
C ALA A 191 -29.27 -30.46 -10.01
N SER A 192 -29.14 -30.56 -8.68
CA SER A 192 -29.98 -31.41 -7.84
C SER A 192 -31.36 -30.80 -7.56
N GLY A 193 -31.55 -29.51 -7.81
CA GLY A 193 -32.82 -28.80 -7.59
C GLY A 193 -33.07 -28.45 -6.12
N GLU A 194 -32.13 -28.72 -5.21
CA GLU A 194 -32.25 -28.38 -3.78
C GLU A 194 -32.41 -26.87 -3.55
N TYR A 195 -31.93 -26.04 -4.49
CA TYR A 195 -32.14 -24.59 -4.46
C TYR A 195 -33.61 -24.15 -4.69
N ARG A 196 -34.48 -25.00 -5.28
CA ARG A 196 -35.90 -24.66 -5.53
C ARG A 196 -36.81 -24.99 -4.34
N GLU A 197 -36.50 -26.04 -3.57
CA GLU A 197 -37.38 -26.48 -2.48
C GLU A 197 -37.30 -25.58 -1.23
N GLY A 198 -36.19 -24.84 -1.04
CA GLY A 198 -36.02 -23.92 0.10
C GLY A 198 -36.71 -22.56 -0.06
N TRP A 199 -36.97 -22.09 -1.29
CA TRP A 199 -37.56 -20.76 -1.55
C TRP A 199 -39.05 -20.80 -1.94
N GLU A 200 -39.56 -21.95 -2.43
CA GLU A 200 -40.99 -22.09 -2.78
C GLU A 200 -41.86 -22.60 -1.61
N GLY A 201 -41.27 -22.96 -0.47
CA GLY A 201 -41.96 -23.51 0.70
C GLY A 201 -42.63 -22.50 1.65
N GLU A 202 -42.32 -21.19 1.54
CA GLU A 202 -42.86 -20.17 2.46
C GLU A 202 -43.90 -19.23 1.84
N GLN A 203 -44.26 -19.40 0.57
CA GLN A 203 -45.34 -18.64 -0.06
C GLN A 203 -46.54 -19.52 -0.39
N GLN A 204 -47.32 -19.90 0.63
CA GLN A 204 -48.79 -19.97 0.59
C GLN A 204 -49.36 -20.52 1.89
N GLN A 205 -49.75 -19.64 2.83
CA GLN A 205 -51.05 -19.74 3.48
C GLN A 205 -51.50 -18.38 4.05
N PRO A 206 -52.81 -18.06 3.99
CA PRO A 206 -53.31 -16.70 4.25
C PRO A 206 -53.34 -16.37 5.74
N VAL A 207 -53.10 -15.10 6.03
CA VAL A 207 -53.31 -14.46 7.34
C VAL A 207 -54.81 -14.50 7.69
N GLU A 208 -55.19 -15.31 8.67
CA GLU A 208 -56.41 -15.07 9.46
C GLU A 208 -56.04 -14.80 10.92
N THR A 209 -56.31 -13.56 11.31
CA THR A 209 -56.29 -13.02 12.67
C THR A 209 -57.21 -13.80 13.60
N GLN A 210 -56.68 -14.34 14.69
CA GLN A 210 -57.43 -14.48 15.95
C GLN A 210 -56.46 -14.47 17.14
N GLU A 211 -56.62 -13.45 17.98
CA GLU A 211 -56.02 -13.33 19.30
C GLU A 211 -56.55 -14.44 20.21
N GLU A 212 -55.68 -15.25 20.81
CA GLU A 212 -55.99 -15.87 22.10
C GLU A 212 -54.72 -16.16 22.90
N LYS A 213 -54.75 -15.70 24.15
CA LYS A 213 -53.72 -15.87 25.18
C LYS A 213 -53.53 -17.36 25.50
N MET A 214 -52.28 -17.82 25.55
CA MET A 214 -51.93 -18.96 26.38
C MET A 214 -50.51 -18.81 26.92
N GLU A 215 -50.41 -18.47 28.20
CA GLU A 215 -49.24 -18.76 29.02
C GLU A 215 -49.04 -20.27 29.05
N THR A 216 -47.84 -20.73 28.71
CA THR A 216 -47.31 -21.99 29.23
C THR A 216 -45.83 -21.83 29.52
N ASP A 217 -45.51 -21.90 30.82
CA ASP A 217 -44.18 -22.14 31.34
C ASP A 217 -43.56 -23.34 30.61
N SER A 218 -42.38 -23.15 30.02
CA SER A 218 -41.47 -24.24 29.73
C SER A 218 -40.04 -23.72 29.82
N GLU A 219 -39.32 -24.34 30.74
CA GLU A 219 -37.92 -24.12 31.07
C GLU A 219 -37.07 -24.06 29.81
N THR A 220 -36.51 -22.88 29.53
CA THR A 220 -35.47 -22.71 28.51
C THR A 220 -34.18 -23.31 29.06
N SER A 221 -33.94 -24.59 28.79
CA SER A 221 -32.58 -25.09 28.69
C SER A 221 -31.97 -24.49 27.42
N GLU A 222 -31.29 -23.35 27.58
CA GLU A 222 -30.39 -22.83 26.56
C GLU A 222 -29.26 -23.86 26.39
N ALA A 223 -29.40 -24.70 25.35
CA ALA A 223 -28.25 -25.36 24.77
C ALA A 223 -27.30 -24.26 24.25
N PRO A 224 -25.98 -24.45 24.33
CA PRO A 224 -25.02 -23.45 23.85
C PRO A 224 -25.32 -23.19 22.37
N GLY A 225 -25.70 -21.97 22.04
CA GLY A 225 -25.81 -21.54 20.66
C GLY A 225 -24.43 -21.67 20.04
N ASP A 226 -24.27 -22.60 19.09
CA ASP A 226 -23.16 -22.60 18.16
C ASP A 226 -23.17 -21.25 17.46
N TRP A 227 -22.19 -20.40 17.80
CA TRP A 227 -21.88 -19.21 17.02
C TRP A 227 -21.29 -19.70 15.71
N ALA A 228 -22.15 -19.85 14.70
CA ALA A 228 -21.71 -20.08 13.33
C ALA A 228 -21.05 -18.79 12.85
N THR A 229 -19.72 -18.72 12.90
CA THR A 229 -18.95 -17.65 12.27
C THR A 229 -19.26 -17.68 10.78
N VAL A 230 -19.89 -16.63 10.27
CA VAL A 230 -20.14 -16.47 8.83
C VAL A 230 -18.79 -16.13 8.20
N GLU A 231 -18.07 -17.13 7.71
CA GLU A 231 -16.89 -16.91 6.87
C GLU A 231 -17.35 -16.19 5.59
N GLU A 232 -16.72 -15.05 5.28
CA GLU A 232 -17.01 -14.36 4.02
C GLU A 232 -16.67 -15.28 2.84
N PRO A 233 -17.55 -15.41 1.84
CA PRO A 233 -17.31 -16.31 0.74
C PRO A 233 -16.10 -15.82 -0.08
N LEU A 234 -15.18 -16.74 -0.37
CA LEU A 234 -14.04 -16.46 -1.24
C LEU A 234 -14.55 -16.04 -2.63
N THR A 235 -14.17 -14.83 -3.08
CA THR A 235 -14.56 -14.26 -4.38
C THR A 235 -13.37 -14.11 -5.32
N PRO A 236 -13.57 -14.03 -6.65
CA PRO A 236 -12.48 -13.71 -7.58
C PRO A 236 -11.72 -12.44 -7.20
N GLU A 237 -12.42 -11.43 -6.68
CA GLU A 237 -11.84 -10.16 -6.24
C GLU A 237 -10.89 -10.35 -5.04
N SER A 238 -11.25 -11.16 -4.06
CA SER A 238 -10.36 -11.47 -2.92
C SER A 238 -9.10 -12.24 -3.35
N ILE A 239 -9.19 -13.05 -4.41
CA ILE A 239 -8.03 -13.74 -4.99
C ILE A 239 -7.16 -12.77 -5.79
N LEU A 240 -7.76 -11.77 -6.45
CA LEU A 240 -7.02 -10.68 -7.11
C LEU A 240 -6.18 -9.90 -6.11
N ASP A 241 -6.68 -9.62 -4.89
CA ASP A 241 -5.88 -8.96 -3.84
C ASP A 241 -4.62 -9.77 -3.50
N THR A 242 -4.74 -11.10 -3.44
CA THR A 242 -3.59 -12.00 -3.24
C THR A 242 -2.60 -11.96 -4.40
N CYS A 243 -3.11 -11.90 -5.64
CA CYS A 243 -2.25 -11.74 -6.83
C CYS A 243 -1.49 -10.40 -6.79
N THR A 244 -2.17 -9.31 -6.42
CA THR A 244 -1.60 -7.96 -6.34
C THR A 244 -0.42 -7.90 -5.36
N VAL A 245 -0.60 -8.40 -4.13
CA VAL A 245 0.46 -8.37 -3.12
C VAL A 245 1.60 -9.33 -3.45
N GLN A 246 1.31 -10.49 -4.07
CA GLN A 246 2.33 -11.42 -4.52
C GLN A 246 3.21 -10.79 -5.62
N LEU A 247 2.60 -10.18 -6.64
CA LEU A 247 3.33 -9.53 -7.74
C LEU A 247 4.13 -8.33 -7.25
N THR A 248 3.60 -7.58 -6.28
CA THR A 248 4.34 -6.48 -5.63
C THR A 248 5.58 -7.00 -4.90
N ALA A 249 5.43 -8.05 -4.07
CA ALA A 249 6.56 -8.67 -3.38
C ALA A 249 7.61 -9.24 -4.35
N LEU A 250 7.16 -9.90 -5.43
CA LEU A 250 8.01 -10.41 -6.50
C LEU A 250 8.77 -9.29 -7.22
N THR A 251 8.10 -8.18 -7.54
CA THR A 251 8.71 -7.01 -8.20
C THR A 251 9.83 -6.43 -7.34
N THR A 252 9.57 -6.23 -6.05
CA THR A 252 10.59 -5.76 -5.09
C THR A 252 11.74 -6.75 -4.99
N LEU A 253 11.45 -8.05 -4.87
CA LEU A 253 12.47 -9.10 -4.76
C LEU A 253 13.39 -9.16 -5.99
N LEU A 254 12.82 -9.05 -7.21
CA LEU A 254 13.59 -9.04 -8.45
C LEU A 254 14.56 -7.85 -8.51
N GLY A 255 14.15 -6.68 -8.03
CA GLY A 255 15.01 -5.50 -7.93
C GLY A 255 16.17 -5.64 -6.94
N LEU A 256 16.10 -6.58 -5.99
CA LEU A 256 17.15 -6.84 -5.01
C LEU A 256 18.19 -7.88 -5.47
N TYR A 257 17.82 -8.76 -6.40
CA TYR A 257 18.76 -9.77 -6.91
C TYR A 257 19.87 -9.15 -7.77
N ASP A 258 21.07 -9.71 -7.66
CA ASP A 258 22.12 -9.45 -8.65
C ASP A 258 21.92 -10.40 -9.86
N PRO A 259 21.62 -9.88 -11.06
CA PRO A 259 21.45 -10.69 -12.27
C PRO A 259 22.65 -11.58 -12.62
N ARG A 260 23.84 -11.29 -12.06
CA ARG A 260 25.07 -12.04 -12.30
C ARG A 260 25.20 -13.28 -11.42
N THR A 261 24.65 -13.25 -10.22
CA THR A 261 24.82 -14.33 -9.22
C THR A 261 23.55 -15.12 -8.97
N SER A 262 22.38 -14.51 -9.17
CA SER A 262 21.08 -15.05 -8.77
C SER A 262 20.20 -15.41 -9.96
N LEU A 263 20.79 -15.74 -11.11
CA LEU A 263 20.05 -15.98 -12.36
C LEU A 263 19.00 -17.10 -12.24
N SER A 264 19.34 -18.19 -11.55
CA SER A 264 18.41 -19.32 -11.33
C SER A 264 17.22 -18.91 -10.47
N ASP A 265 17.45 -18.12 -9.42
CA ASP A 265 16.40 -17.65 -8.53
C ASP A 265 15.49 -16.65 -9.26
N ILE A 266 16.10 -15.72 -10.00
CA ILE A 266 15.41 -14.79 -10.88
C ILE A 266 14.50 -15.55 -11.86
N GLU A 267 15.00 -16.57 -12.56
CA GLU A 267 14.19 -17.35 -13.52
C GLU A 267 13.02 -18.06 -12.85
N LYS A 268 13.25 -18.66 -11.68
CA LYS A 268 12.19 -19.32 -10.90
C LYS A 268 11.10 -18.32 -10.49
N ARG A 269 11.50 -17.17 -9.92
CA ARG A 269 10.56 -16.13 -9.45
C ARG A 269 9.85 -15.44 -10.62
N ALA A 270 10.55 -15.23 -11.73
CA ALA A 270 9.98 -14.71 -12.98
C ALA A 270 8.88 -15.61 -13.51
N HIS A 271 9.11 -16.93 -13.53
CA HIS A 271 8.12 -17.89 -14.00
C HIS A 271 6.84 -17.89 -13.16
N VAL A 272 6.98 -17.86 -11.82
CA VAL A 272 5.85 -17.77 -10.89
C VAL A 272 5.03 -16.51 -11.15
N GLY A 273 5.67 -15.34 -11.18
CA GLY A 273 4.94 -14.08 -11.39
C GLY A 273 4.35 -13.96 -12.79
N MET A 274 5.01 -14.49 -13.83
CA MET A 274 4.47 -14.50 -15.19
C MET A 274 3.21 -15.35 -15.29
N ASN A 275 3.16 -16.51 -14.62
CA ASN A 275 1.95 -17.32 -14.52
C ASN A 275 0.81 -16.53 -13.84
N THR A 276 1.10 -15.85 -12.72
CA THR A 276 0.12 -15.00 -12.04
C THR A 276 -0.40 -13.86 -12.93
N ALA A 277 0.52 -13.14 -13.58
CA ALA A 277 0.19 -11.97 -14.41
C ALA A 277 -0.54 -12.33 -15.72
N MET A 278 -0.12 -13.39 -16.42
CA MET A 278 -0.59 -13.71 -17.77
C MET A 278 -1.68 -14.77 -17.82
N GLU A 279 -1.81 -15.62 -16.80
CA GLU A 279 -2.80 -16.70 -16.78
C GLU A 279 -3.85 -16.48 -15.67
N ILE A 280 -3.42 -16.28 -14.42
CA ILE A 280 -4.34 -16.24 -13.27
C ILE A 280 -5.17 -14.96 -13.25
N ILE A 281 -4.54 -13.77 -13.32
CA ILE A 281 -5.26 -12.49 -13.25
C ILE A 281 -6.31 -12.37 -14.38
N PRO A 282 -5.97 -12.60 -15.67
CA PRO A 282 -6.97 -12.54 -16.74
C PRO A 282 -8.13 -13.51 -16.55
N ALA A 283 -7.86 -14.74 -16.08
CA ALA A 283 -8.91 -15.72 -15.81
C ALA A 283 -9.85 -15.29 -14.67
N LEU A 284 -9.31 -14.70 -13.59
CA LEU A 284 -10.11 -14.17 -12.48
C LEU A 284 -10.97 -12.98 -12.91
N ILE A 285 -10.44 -12.08 -13.75
CA ILE A 285 -11.19 -10.96 -14.32
C ILE A 285 -12.33 -11.46 -15.22
N GLU A 286 -12.08 -12.48 -16.05
CA GLU A 286 -13.12 -13.07 -16.89
C GLU A 286 -14.23 -13.73 -16.02
N LEU A 287 -13.86 -14.33 -14.88
CA LEU A 287 -14.81 -14.89 -13.93
C LEU A 287 -15.63 -13.81 -13.22
N SER A 288 -15.01 -12.70 -12.79
CA SER A 288 -15.73 -11.58 -12.18
C SER A 288 -16.73 -10.96 -13.16
N ASP A 289 -16.36 -10.83 -14.44
CA ASP A 289 -17.22 -10.26 -15.49
C ASP A 289 -18.42 -11.17 -15.84
N LYS A 290 -18.30 -12.50 -15.61
CA LYS A 290 -19.36 -13.49 -15.85
C LYS A 290 -20.29 -13.70 -14.66
N SER A 291 -19.84 -13.39 -13.45
CA SER A 291 -20.67 -13.50 -12.26
C SER A 291 -21.83 -12.51 -12.34
N PRO A 292 -23.09 -12.89 -12.09
CA PRO A 292 -24.18 -11.93 -12.04
C PRO A 292 -23.87 -10.94 -10.92
N SER A 293 -23.54 -9.70 -11.30
CA SER A 293 -23.40 -8.59 -10.38
C SER A 293 -24.60 -8.62 -9.44
N LYS A 294 -24.39 -8.74 -8.13
CA LYS A 294 -25.44 -8.41 -7.17
C LYS A 294 -25.84 -6.97 -7.51
N SER A 295 -26.99 -6.80 -8.17
CA SER A 295 -27.72 -5.54 -8.12
C SER A 295 -27.74 -5.14 -6.66
N GLU A 296 -27.28 -3.94 -6.34
CA GLU A 296 -27.38 -3.36 -5.00
C GLU A 296 -28.79 -3.65 -4.46
N VAL A 297 -28.90 -4.67 -3.62
CA VAL A 297 -30.08 -4.82 -2.79
C VAL A 297 -29.87 -3.70 -1.79
N ASP A 298 -30.68 -2.66 -1.95
CA ASP A 298 -30.82 -1.52 -1.05
C ASP A 298 -31.02 -2.09 0.36
N GLU A 299 -29.92 -2.39 1.06
CA GLU A 299 -29.98 -2.69 2.48
C GLU A 299 -30.60 -1.45 3.12
N PRO A 300 -31.72 -1.59 3.85
CA PRO A 300 -32.34 -0.44 4.46
C PRO A 300 -31.31 0.20 5.39
N LYS A 301 -30.86 1.41 5.00
CA LYS A 301 -29.93 2.25 5.74
C LYS A 301 -30.05 1.99 7.23
N GLY A 302 -29.06 1.31 7.79
CA GLY A 302 -28.87 1.24 9.23
C GLY A 302 -29.01 2.66 9.77
N GLY A 303 -29.91 2.83 10.73
CA GLY A 303 -30.27 4.14 11.27
C GLY A 303 -29.05 4.94 11.75
N PRO A 304 -29.23 6.25 11.98
CA PRO A 304 -28.14 7.21 12.10
C PRO A 304 -27.20 6.88 13.27
N THR A 305 -26.04 6.30 12.98
CA THR A 305 -24.88 6.36 13.88
C THR A 305 -24.25 7.73 13.75
N LEU A 306 -24.44 8.54 14.79
CA LEU A 306 -23.93 9.91 14.91
C LEU A 306 -22.40 9.93 15.03
N SER A 307 -21.70 9.84 13.89
CA SER A 307 -20.32 10.31 13.77
C SER A 307 -20.32 11.84 13.59
N ILE A 308 -20.49 12.56 14.69
CA ILE A 308 -20.27 14.01 14.73
C ILE A 308 -18.78 14.22 15.02
N GLY A 309 -17.98 14.48 13.98
CA GLY A 309 -16.56 14.77 14.19
C GLY A 309 -15.60 14.81 13.02
N SER A 310 -16.02 14.79 11.76
CA SER A 310 -15.19 15.30 10.65
C SER A 310 -16.10 15.68 9.50
N LEU A 311 -15.72 16.73 8.77
CA LEU A 311 -16.15 16.88 7.39
C LEU A 311 -15.99 15.52 6.73
N SER A 312 -17.04 15.01 6.08
CA SER A 312 -16.96 13.84 5.23
C SER A 312 -15.68 13.97 4.39
N PRO A 313 -14.79 12.96 4.35
CA PRO A 313 -13.92 12.91 3.20
C PRO A 313 -14.86 12.80 2.01
N VAL A 314 -14.55 13.54 0.95
CA VAL A 314 -14.86 13.11 -0.42
C VAL A 314 -14.72 11.59 -0.42
N GLU A 315 -15.70 10.81 -0.93
CA GLU A 315 -15.53 9.35 -1.12
C GLU A 315 -14.06 9.10 -1.44
N ASP A 316 -13.32 8.48 -0.51
CA ASP A 316 -11.88 8.36 -0.67
C ASP A 316 -11.71 7.65 -2.00
N ALA A 317 -11.14 8.36 -2.98
CA ALA A 317 -10.96 7.81 -4.31
C ALA A 317 -10.18 6.52 -4.10
N SER A 318 -10.83 5.39 -4.32
CA SER A 318 -10.30 4.06 -4.07
C SER A 318 -10.19 3.34 -5.40
N THR A 319 -9.21 2.48 -5.49
CA THR A 319 -9.04 1.56 -6.60
C THR A 319 -9.83 0.29 -6.34
N THR A 320 -10.20 -0.40 -7.41
CA THR A 320 -10.78 -1.74 -7.32
C THR A 320 -9.68 -2.81 -7.31
N PRO A 321 -9.93 -4.00 -6.73
CA PRO A 321 -8.99 -5.13 -6.79
C PRO A 321 -8.55 -5.47 -8.22
N ARG A 322 -9.45 -5.29 -9.20
CA ARG A 322 -9.17 -5.43 -10.63
C ARG A 322 -8.13 -4.42 -11.11
N GLU A 323 -8.34 -3.13 -10.83
CA GLU A 323 -7.39 -2.07 -11.24
C GLU A 323 -6.01 -2.29 -10.62
N ASP A 324 -5.97 -2.67 -9.34
CA ASP A 324 -4.72 -2.90 -8.62
C ASP A 324 -3.97 -4.13 -9.13
N ALA A 325 -4.68 -5.23 -9.43
CA ALA A 325 -4.07 -6.44 -9.99
C ALA A 325 -3.50 -6.20 -11.39
N ILE A 326 -4.22 -5.47 -12.25
CA ILE A 326 -3.74 -5.11 -13.60
C ILE A 326 -2.47 -4.24 -13.49
N LEU A 327 -2.47 -3.26 -12.58
CA LEU A 327 -1.32 -2.39 -12.38
C LEU A 327 -0.11 -3.16 -11.82
N ALA A 328 -0.33 -4.07 -10.87
CA ALA A 328 0.71 -4.93 -10.32
C ALA A 328 1.31 -5.86 -11.40
N ALA A 329 0.49 -6.41 -12.29
CA ALA A 329 0.95 -7.19 -13.44
C ALA A 329 1.86 -6.36 -14.37
N ALA A 330 1.44 -5.14 -14.73
CA ALA A 330 2.24 -4.26 -15.57
C ALA A 330 3.59 -3.86 -14.95
N ASN A 331 3.60 -3.54 -13.65
CA ASN A 331 4.84 -3.26 -12.92
C ASN A 331 5.78 -4.47 -12.91
N PHE A 332 5.22 -5.66 -12.68
CA PHE A 332 6.00 -6.89 -12.69
C PHE A 332 6.59 -7.20 -14.07
N GLU A 333 5.82 -7.05 -15.16
CA GLU A 333 6.31 -7.20 -16.53
C GLU A 333 7.45 -6.22 -16.85
N ALA A 334 7.32 -4.96 -16.44
CA ALA A 334 8.36 -3.95 -16.63
C ALA A 334 9.65 -4.32 -15.87
N SER A 335 9.54 -4.85 -14.64
CA SER A 335 10.67 -5.37 -13.87
C SER A 335 11.34 -6.55 -14.56
N ILE A 336 10.57 -7.46 -15.16
CA ILE A 336 11.13 -8.57 -15.95
C ILE A 336 11.88 -8.07 -17.19
N ALA A 337 11.33 -7.07 -17.89
CA ALA A 337 12.01 -6.46 -19.03
C ALA A 337 13.35 -5.82 -18.62
N GLU A 338 13.41 -5.17 -17.46
CA GLU A 338 14.65 -4.63 -16.90
C GLU A 338 15.67 -5.74 -16.59
N VAL A 339 15.23 -6.82 -15.93
CA VAL A 339 16.08 -7.97 -15.61
C VAL A 339 16.64 -8.61 -16.87
N GLN A 340 15.84 -8.75 -17.93
CA GLN A 340 16.28 -9.25 -19.23
C GLN A 340 17.34 -8.33 -19.85
N TYR A 341 17.16 -7.01 -19.73
CA TYR A 341 18.15 -6.04 -20.19
C TYR A 341 19.46 -6.12 -19.39
N ARG A 342 19.38 -6.09 -18.05
CA ARG A 342 20.55 -6.12 -17.16
C ARG A 342 21.34 -7.43 -17.26
N SER A 343 20.66 -8.54 -17.56
CA SER A 343 21.29 -9.83 -17.86
C SER A 343 21.91 -9.91 -19.27
N GLY A 344 21.67 -8.92 -20.12
CA GLY A 344 22.17 -8.85 -21.49
C GLY A 344 21.43 -9.73 -22.48
N ARG A 345 20.19 -10.13 -22.15
CA ARG A 345 19.31 -10.94 -23.02
C ARG A 345 18.58 -10.09 -24.06
N THR A 346 18.29 -8.83 -23.72
CA THR A 346 17.65 -7.85 -24.59
C THR A 346 18.53 -6.60 -24.71
N THR A 347 18.26 -5.82 -25.75
CA THR A 347 18.87 -4.53 -26.02
C THR A 347 18.15 -3.40 -25.28
N SER A 348 18.78 -2.23 -25.18
CA SER A 348 18.17 -1.03 -24.61
C SER A 348 16.89 -0.61 -25.33
N THR A 349 16.86 -0.76 -26.66
CA THR A 349 15.68 -0.50 -27.48
C THR A 349 14.54 -1.47 -27.16
N GLU A 350 14.82 -2.77 -27.05
CA GLU A 350 13.81 -3.78 -26.73
C GLU A 350 13.23 -3.58 -25.34
N TYR A 351 14.06 -3.20 -24.36
CA TYR A 351 13.60 -2.88 -23.02
C TYR A 351 12.65 -1.68 -23.00
N ALA A 352 13.05 -0.56 -23.60
CA ALA A 352 12.21 0.63 -23.68
C ALA A 352 10.88 0.35 -24.41
N GLN A 353 10.92 -0.44 -25.49
CA GLN A 353 9.73 -0.85 -26.23
C GLN A 353 8.81 -1.75 -25.41
N ALA A 354 9.36 -2.68 -24.62
CA ALA A 354 8.56 -3.55 -23.75
C ALA A 354 7.79 -2.72 -22.71
N VAL A 355 8.46 -1.78 -22.04
CA VAL A 355 7.82 -0.88 -21.07
C VAL A 355 6.74 -0.02 -21.74
N GLU A 356 7.02 0.52 -22.92
CA GLU A 356 6.05 1.32 -23.68
C GLU A 356 4.83 0.50 -24.11
N GLN A 357 5.01 -0.76 -24.50
CA GLN A 357 3.91 -1.65 -24.89
C GLN A 357 3.03 -2.02 -23.70
N THR A 358 3.63 -2.44 -22.58
CA THR A 358 2.90 -2.85 -21.36
C THR A 358 2.02 -1.71 -20.84
N PHE A 359 2.60 -0.51 -20.64
CA PHE A 359 1.82 0.62 -20.12
C PHE A 359 1.00 1.37 -21.19
N GLY A 360 1.41 1.30 -22.46
CA GLY A 360 0.72 1.96 -23.55
C GLY A 360 -0.72 1.48 -23.72
N ILE A 361 -0.96 0.17 -23.57
CA ILE A 361 -2.30 -0.43 -23.61
C ILE A 361 -3.17 0.14 -22.47
N LEU A 362 -2.66 0.12 -21.24
CA LEU A 362 -3.38 0.61 -20.06
C LEU A 362 -3.69 2.11 -20.14
N VAL A 363 -2.76 2.92 -20.66
CA VAL A 363 -2.98 4.36 -20.84
C VAL A 363 -4.02 4.64 -21.91
N GLU A 364 -4.04 3.88 -23.02
CA GLU A 364 -5.09 4.01 -24.04
C GLU A 364 -6.46 3.60 -23.49
N GLU A 365 -6.55 2.50 -22.76
CA GLU A 365 -7.78 2.07 -22.09
C GLU A 365 -8.26 3.12 -21.08
N ALA A 366 -7.35 3.66 -20.27
CA ALA A 366 -7.69 4.69 -19.29
C ALA A 366 -8.17 6.01 -19.94
N LYS A 367 -7.76 6.32 -21.18
CA LYS A 367 -8.29 7.47 -21.94
C LYS A 367 -9.72 7.27 -22.42
N THR A 368 -10.19 6.02 -22.53
CA THR A 368 -11.59 5.75 -22.94
C THR A 368 -12.58 5.99 -21.81
N SER A 369 -12.12 6.01 -20.56
CA SER A 369 -12.94 6.38 -19.41
C SER A 369 -13.23 7.89 -19.39
N GLU A 370 -14.50 8.27 -19.40
CA GLU A 370 -14.91 9.69 -19.49
C GLU A 370 -14.52 10.52 -18.26
N THR A 371 -14.26 9.88 -17.11
CA THR A 371 -13.94 10.56 -15.86
C THR A 371 -12.56 10.13 -15.32
N PRO A 372 -11.61 11.07 -15.14
CA PRO A 372 -10.35 10.76 -14.48
C PRO A 372 -10.61 10.32 -13.04
N ASN A 373 -10.06 9.17 -12.68
CA ASN A 373 -10.18 8.53 -11.37
C ASN A 373 -8.78 8.23 -10.78
N LEU A 374 -8.72 7.64 -9.59
CA LEU A 374 -7.45 7.28 -8.95
C LEU A 374 -6.72 6.16 -9.72
N GLY A 375 -7.43 5.17 -10.27
CA GLY A 375 -6.84 4.10 -11.08
C GLY A 375 -6.02 4.63 -12.25
N THR A 376 -6.59 5.55 -13.05
CA THR A 376 -5.88 6.23 -14.14
C THR A 376 -4.67 7.02 -13.62
N ALA A 377 -4.81 7.71 -12.47
CA ALA A 377 -3.70 8.45 -11.89
C ALA A 377 -2.55 7.52 -11.47
N ASN A 378 -2.87 6.34 -10.92
CA ASN A 378 -1.90 5.32 -10.53
C ASN A 378 -1.19 4.71 -11.75
N ILE A 379 -1.92 4.40 -12.84
CA ILE A 379 -1.33 3.92 -14.11
C ILE A 379 -0.33 4.94 -14.66
N LEU A 380 -0.71 6.22 -14.74
CA LEU A 380 0.18 7.27 -15.25
C LEU A 380 1.41 7.48 -14.34
N SER A 381 1.25 7.31 -13.03
CA SER A 381 2.36 7.39 -12.07
C SER A 381 3.34 6.24 -12.28
N ALA A 382 2.84 5.00 -12.28
CA ALA A 382 3.62 3.79 -12.47
C ALA A 382 4.34 3.76 -13.82
N TYR A 383 3.69 4.23 -14.90
CA TYR A 383 4.35 4.34 -16.19
C TYR A 383 5.51 5.34 -16.15
N GLY A 384 5.32 6.48 -15.47
CA GLY A 384 6.40 7.45 -15.27
C GLY A 384 7.57 6.85 -14.49
N ASP A 385 7.28 6.11 -13.42
CA ASP A 385 8.30 5.44 -12.61
C ASP A 385 9.07 4.39 -13.45
N ALA A 386 8.36 3.54 -14.21
CA ALA A 386 8.99 2.55 -15.09
C ALA A 386 9.87 3.18 -16.20
N LEU A 387 9.48 4.34 -16.74
CA LEU A 387 10.31 5.09 -17.70
C LEU A 387 11.55 5.72 -17.03
N MET A 388 11.43 6.13 -15.77
CA MET A 388 12.58 6.59 -14.98
C MET A 388 13.55 5.43 -14.72
N ASP A 389 13.03 4.24 -14.42
CA ASP A 389 13.82 3.02 -14.26
C ASP A 389 14.53 2.63 -15.56
N VAL A 390 13.87 2.75 -16.72
CA VAL A 390 14.52 2.61 -18.03
C VAL A 390 15.70 3.57 -18.14
N ALA A 391 15.49 4.86 -17.84
CA ALA A 391 16.56 5.84 -17.95
C ALA A 391 17.74 5.51 -17.01
N SER A 392 17.45 5.13 -15.76
CA SER A 392 18.46 4.77 -14.75
C SER A 392 19.22 3.49 -15.09
N ALA A 393 18.54 2.43 -15.55
CA ALA A 393 19.16 1.17 -15.90
C ALA A 393 20.17 1.30 -17.06
N LEU A 394 19.90 2.20 -18.02
CA LEU A 394 20.81 2.47 -19.15
C LEU A 394 22.09 3.23 -18.73
N VAL A 395 22.06 3.94 -17.59
CA VAL A 395 23.25 4.58 -17.00
C VAL A 395 24.12 3.55 -16.29
N ASN A 396 23.48 2.61 -15.61
CA ASN A 396 24.17 1.54 -14.87
C ASN A 396 24.57 0.33 -15.72
N GLY A 397 24.27 0.37 -17.02
CA GLY A 397 24.60 -0.71 -17.96
C GLY A 397 26.11 -0.91 -18.10
N LYS A 398 26.55 -2.15 -18.35
CA LYS A 398 27.96 -2.52 -18.62
C LYS A 398 28.61 -1.74 -19.78
N GLN A 399 27.81 -0.98 -20.52
CA GLN A 399 28.12 -0.26 -21.75
C GLN A 399 27.95 1.26 -21.63
N HIS A 400 27.74 1.81 -20.43
CA HIS A 400 27.66 3.26 -20.22
C HIS A 400 29.04 3.93 -20.18
N ALA A 401 29.85 3.66 -21.19
CA ALA A 401 31.07 4.39 -21.45
C ALA A 401 30.90 5.14 -22.77
N ILE A 402 31.41 6.36 -22.88
CA ILE A 402 31.39 7.16 -24.12
C ILE A 402 31.98 6.37 -25.30
N SER A 403 32.90 5.43 -25.02
CA SER A 403 33.51 4.55 -26.01
C SER A 403 32.62 3.37 -26.47
N SER A 404 31.46 3.16 -25.86
CA SER A 404 30.55 2.08 -26.21
C SER A 404 29.81 2.38 -27.52
N PRO A 405 29.64 1.37 -28.40
CA PRO A 405 28.86 1.55 -29.64
C PRO A 405 27.38 1.86 -29.38
N THR A 406 26.82 1.51 -28.22
CA THR A 406 25.41 1.77 -27.88
C THR A 406 25.19 3.13 -27.23
N PHE A 407 26.25 3.83 -26.81
CA PHE A 407 26.15 5.03 -25.98
C PHE A 407 25.21 6.09 -26.58
N ALA A 408 25.37 6.41 -27.87
CA ALA A 408 24.53 7.40 -28.53
C ALA A 408 23.04 7.02 -28.53
N THR A 409 22.74 5.73 -28.74
CA THR A 409 21.37 5.19 -28.72
C THR A 409 20.81 5.18 -27.29
N ASP A 410 21.61 4.77 -26.31
CA ASP A 410 21.20 4.69 -24.91
C ASP A 410 20.84 6.09 -24.37
N ILE A 411 21.63 7.11 -24.70
CA ILE A 411 21.34 8.50 -24.32
C ILE A 411 20.07 9.03 -25.01
N ASP A 412 19.82 8.65 -26.27
CA ASP A 412 18.59 9.03 -26.97
C ASP A 412 17.35 8.40 -26.31
N ILE A 413 17.44 7.14 -25.90
CA ILE A 413 16.38 6.45 -25.17
C ILE A 413 16.15 7.10 -23.81
N GLN A 414 17.22 7.35 -23.03
CA GLN A 414 17.13 8.05 -21.74
C GLN A 414 16.43 9.41 -21.88
N TRP A 415 16.88 10.23 -22.83
CA TRP A 415 16.28 11.55 -23.06
C TRP A 415 14.79 11.46 -23.41
N THR A 416 14.42 10.46 -24.21
CA THR A 416 13.03 10.22 -24.64
C THR A 416 12.16 9.79 -23.47
N ALA A 417 12.60 8.78 -22.71
CA ALA A 417 11.91 8.28 -21.52
C ALA A 417 11.71 9.38 -20.47
N LEU A 418 12.75 10.18 -20.19
CA LEU A 418 12.67 11.32 -19.26
C LEU A 418 11.72 12.42 -19.75
N THR A 419 11.71 12.70 -21.06
CA THR A 419 10.78 13.68 -21.65
C THR A 419 9.32 13.22 -21.53
N GLN A 420 9.08 11.93 -21.76
CA GLN A 420 7.75 11.33 -21.63
C GLN A 420 7.29 11.30 -20.16
N THR A 421 8.17 10.91 -19.25
CA THR A 421 7.92 10.95 -17.79
C THR A 421 7.54 12.36 -17.35
N GLN A 422 8.28 13.37 -17.80
CA GLN A 422 7.96 14.78 -17.49
C GLN A 422 6.58 15.18 -18.01
N THR A 423 6.13 14.63 -19.14
CA THR A 423 4.80 14.89 -19.71
C THR A 423 3.71 14.26 -18.84
N LEU A 424 3.86 12.98 -18.46
CA LEU A 424 2.94 12.27 -17.57
C LEU A 424 2.81 12.98 -16.21
N PHE A 425 3.94 13.36 -15.60
CA PHE A 425 3.93 14.03 -14.31
C PHE A 425 3.43 15.48 -14.38
N THR A 426 3.57 16.13 -15.53
CA THR A 426 2.90 17.42 -15.78
C THR A 426 1.38 17.26 -15.81
N GLN A 427 0.87 16.19 -16.41
CA GLN A 427 -0.56 15.87 -16.41
C GLN A 427 -1.05 15.58 -14.98
N LEU A 428 -0.35 14.73 -14.22
CA LEU A 428 -0.73 14.39 -12.84
C LEU A 428 -0.67 15.58 -11.87
N SER A 429 0.23 16.54 -12.10
CA SER A 429 0.34 17.76 -11.29
C SER A 429 -0.56 18.90 -11.76
N SER A 430 -1.49 18.62 -12.69
CA SER A 430 -2.48 19.58 -13.20
C SER A 430 -3.91 19.10 -12.93
N ALA A 431 -4.89 20.02 -13.07
CA ALA A 431 -6.29 19.62 -13.03
C ALA A 431 -6.59 18.65 -14.19
N PRO A 432 -7.41 17.60 -13.97
CA PRO A 432 -8.21 17.34 -12.77
C PRO A 432 -7.51 16.55 -11.66
N TYR A 433 -6.33 15.97 -11.91
CA TYR A 433 -5.64 15.08 -10.96
C TYR A 433 -5.21 15.76 -9.66
N THR A 434 -4.98 17.07 -9.66
CA THR A 434 -4.71 17.82 -8.42
C THR A 434 -5.85 17.82 -7.40
N PHE A 435 -7.06 17.44 -7.81
CA PHE A 435 -8.22 17.26 -6.92
C PHE A 435 -8.38 15.82 -6.43
N ILE A 436 -7.78 14.86 -7.14
CA ILE A 436 -7.86 13.42 -6.84
C ILE A 436 -6.67 13.02 -5.95
N LEU A 437 -5.48 13.52 -6.25
CA LEU A 437 -4.25 13.13 -5.56
C LEU A 437 -4.08 13.91 -4.25
N PRO A 438 -3.72 13.22 -3.14
CA PRO A 438 -3.44 13.89 -1.88
C PRO A 438 -2.17 14.76 -1.97
N PRO A 439 -2.01 15.78 -1.09
CA PRO A 439 -0.83 16.64 -1.09
C PRO A 439 0.50 15.90 -0.97
N SER A 440 0.55 14.76 -0.27
CA SER A 440 1.74 13.92 -0.15
C SER A 440 2.18 13.35 -1.51
N ARG A 441 1.25 12.79 -2.29
CA ARG A 441 1.52 12.28 -3.64
C ARG A 441 1.95 13.40 -4.59
N LEU A 442 1.32 14.57 -4.49
CA LEU A 442 1.74 15.73 -5.28
C LEU A 442 3.15 16.19 -4.92
N ALA A 443 3.53 16.17 -3.64
CA ALA A 443 4.90 16.48 -3.22
C ALA A 443 5.91 15.55 -3.90
N ASN A 444 5.65 14.24 -3.91
CA ASN A 444 6.52 13.25 -4.55
C ASN A 444 6.61 13.45 -6.07
N ILE A 445 5.49 13.71 -6.75
CA ILE A 445 5.47 14.02 -8.19
C ILE A 445 6.34 15.26 -8.48
N PHE A 446 6.26 16.31 -7.66
CA PHE A 446 7.09 17.49 -7.85
C PHE A 446 8.58 17.23 -7.55
N ILE A 447 8.92 16.34 -6.61
CA ILE A 447 10.31 15.90 -6.42
C ILE A 447 10.80 15.20 -7.68
N ALA A 448 10.05 14.21 -8.17
CA ALA A 448 10.44 13.42 -9.34
C ALA A 448 10.57 14.30 -10.60
N ARG A 449 9.69 15.28 -10.80
CA ARG A 449 9.83 16.29 -11.88
C ARG A 449 11.11 17.10 -11.79
N GLY A 450 11.57 17.41 -10.57
CA GLY A 450 12.85 18.06 -10.35
C GLY A 450 14.02 17.14 -10.71
N ASP A 451 13.94 15.88 -10.29
CA ASP A 451 14.97 14.86 -10.56
C ASP A 451 15.09 14.58 -12.07
N ILE A 452 13.96 14.46 -12.78
CA ILE A 452 13.92 14.28 -14.24
C ILE A 452 14.64 15.43 -14.96
N ASP A 453 14.38 16.68 -14.57
CA ASP A 453 15.01 17.83 -15.21
C ASP A 453 16.51 17.90 -14.88
N LEU A 454 16.95 17.49 -13.69
CA LEU A 454 18.37 17.39 -13.37
C LEU A 454 19.07 16.23 -14.10
N PHE A 455 18.41 15.09 -14.26
CA PHE A 455 18.92 13.98 -15.05
C PHE A 455 19.11 14.42 -16.51
N ARG A 456 18.11 15.09 -17.10
CA ARG A 456 18.24 15.66 -18.46
C ARG A 456 19.31 16.75 -18.52
N PHE A 457 19.45 17.57 -17.48
CA PHE A 457 20.54 18.54 -17.39
C PHE A 457 21.90 17.84 -17.45
N ARG A 458 22.10 16.76 -16.70
CA ARG A 458 23.30 15.93 -16.77
C ARG A 458 23.57 15.43 -18.20
N ILE A 459 22.57 14.83 -18.85
CA ILE A 459 22.71 14.36 -20.25
C ILE A 459 23.13 15.52 -21.18
N SER A 460 22.62 16.74 -20.92
CA SER A 460 22.99 17.93 -21.69
C SER A 460 24.44 18.39 -21.48
N LEU A 461 25.19 17.81 -20.55
CA LEU A 461 26.61 18.10 -20.34
C LEU A 461 27.54 17.14 -21.08
N PHE A 462 27.02 16.05 -21.67
CA PHE A 462 27.86 15.06 -22.34
C PHE A 462 28.54 15.58 -23.61
N GLU A 463 29.80 15.17 -23.78
CA GLU A 463 30.54 15.40 -25.02
C GLU A 463 29.85 14.68 -26.18
N GLY A 464 29.23 15.45 -27.09
CA GLY A 464 28.44 14.91 -28.20
C GLY A 464 26.92 14.96 -28.01
N ALA A 465 26.42 15.53 -26.91
CA ALA A 465 25.00 15.81 -26.73
C ALA A 465 24.46 16.68 -27.89
N LYS A 466 23.22 16.40 -28.32
CA LYS A 466 22.58 17.13 -29.42
C LYS A 466 22.49 18.62 -29.07
N LEU A 467 22.68 19.49 -30.07
CA LEU A 467 22.68 20.96 -29.86
C LEU A 467 21.39 21.48 -29.18
N ALA A 468 20.25 20.85 -29.46
CA ALA A 468 18.98 21.20 -28.81
C ALA A 468 19.02 20.91 -27.29
N TRP A 469 19.65 19.81 -26.88
CA TRP A 469 19.79 19.44 -25.47
C TRP A 469 20.74 20.38 -24.74
N LEU A 470 21.91 20.69 -25.33
CA LEU A 470 22.86 21.67 -24.79
C LEU A 470 22.17 23.02 -24.49
N LYS A 471 21.36 23.50 -25.43
CA LYS A 471 20.62 24.77 -25.29
C LYS A 471 19.54 24.74 -24.21
N SER A 472 19.02 23.55 -23.87
CA SER A 472 17.99 23.40 -22.84
C SER A 472 18.56 23.32 -21.42
N GLY A 473 19.85 23.01 -21.25
CA GLY A 473 20.50 22.83 -19.94
C GLY A 473 20.19 23.93 -18.91
N PRO A 474 20.39 25.22 -19.23
CA PRO A 474 20.09 26.31 -18.29
C PRO A 474 18.61 26.38 -17.86
N THR A 475 17.69 26.00 -18.75
CA THR A 475 16.25 25.96 -18.45
C THR A 475 15.92 24.77 -17.57
N LEU A 476 16.50 23.59 -17.85
CA LEU A 476 16.27 22.37 -17.09
C LEU A 476 16.68 22.54 -15.61
N VAL A 477 17.90 23.01 -15.34
CA VAL A 477 18.35 23.22 -13.96
C VAL A 477 17.53 24.30 -13.23
N ALA A 478 17.06 25.33 -13.95
CA ALA A 478 16.20 26.35 -13.37
C ALA A 478 14.80 25.80 -13.02
N ASN A 479 14.23 24.97 -13.90
CA ASN A 479 12.95 24.30 -13.69
C ASN A 479 13.00 23.32 -12.53
N ALA A 480 14.08 22.52 -12.41
CA ALA A 480 14.25 21.60 -11.30
C ALA A 480 14.12 22.31 -9.93
N GLY A 481 14.78 23.46 -9.77
CA GLY A 481 14.64 24.28 -8.56
C GLY A 481 13.21 24.80 -8.32
N VAL A 482 12.44 25.08 -9.38
CA VAL A 482 11.01 25.44 -9.25
C VAL A 482 10.20 24.25 -8.76
N PHE A 483 10.43 23.07 -9.33
CA PHE A 483 9.70 21.87 -8.94
C PHE A 483 9.97 21.45 -7.49
N TYR A 484 11.23 21.46 -7.04
CA TYR A 484 11.55 21.17 -5.64
C TYR A 484 10.92 22.17 -4.65
N ARG A 485 10.84 23.46 -4.98
CA ARG A 485 10.10 24.43 -4.15
C ARG A 485 8.58 24.19 -4.16
N GLY A 486 8.04 23.70 -5.27
CA GLY A 486 6.67 23.20 -5.35
C GLY A 486 6.45 22.00 -4.43
N ALA A 487 7.34 20.99 -4.50
CA ALA A 487 7.32 19.83 -3.62
C ALA A 487 7.34 20.21 -2.14
N ARG A 488 8.22 21.14 -1.76
CA ARG A 488 8.28 21.68 -0.38
C ARG A 488 6.92 22.23 0.07
N SER A 489 6.23 22.96 -0.80
CA SER A 489 4.92 23.56 -0.49
C SER A 489 3.82 22.51 -0.33
N TYR A 490 3.86 21.43 -1.11
CA TYR A 490 2.92 20.31 -0.96
C TYR A 490 3.25 19.43 0.24
N ALA A 491 4.53 19.18 0.53
CA ALA A 491 4.97 18.46 1.72
C ALA A 491 4.53 19.19 3.00
N ASP A 492 4.58 20.53 3.01
CA ASP A 492 4.05 21.36 4.10
C ASP A 492 2.56 21.14 4.32
N ARG A 493 1.78 21.13 3.24
CA ARG A 493 0.34 20.86 3.28
C ARG A 493 0.02 19.44 3.74
N ALA A 494 0.92 18.49 3.44
CA ALA A 494 0.81 17.10 3.87
C ALA A 494 1.28 16.87 5.32
N GLY A 495 1.92 17.86 5.97
CA GLY A 495 2.57 17.67 7.27
C GLY A 495 3.82 16.77 7.23
N ALA A 496 4.38 16.50 6.05
CA ALA A 496 5.48 15.58 5.84
C ALA A 496 6.85 16.30 6.01
N ALA A 497 7.27 16.49 7.25
CA ALA A 497 8.47 17.27 7.59
C ALA A 497 9.76 16.74 6.93
N GLN A 498 9.92 15.42 6.84
CA GLN A 498 11.10 14.81 6.20
C GLN A 498 11.12 15.08 4.69
N VAL A 499 10.00 14.91 4.01
CA VAL A 499 9.86 15.19 2.57
C VAL A 499 10.09 16.67 2.28
N ARG A 500 9.57 17.57 3.14
CA ARG A 500 9.84 19.02 3.06
C ARG A 500 11.33 19.31 3.13
N ALA A 501 12.04 18.72 4.10
CA ALA A 501 13.47 18.92 4.28
C ALA A 501 14.28 18.42 3.06
N THR A 502 13.94 17.24 2.55
CA THR A 502 14.53 16.69 1.32
C THR A 502 14.31 17.62 0.12
N ALA A 503 13.08 18.08 -0.10
CA ALA A 503 12.76 18.99 -1.20
C ALA A 503 13.49 20.34 -1.09
N ASP A 504 13.63 20.87 0.13
CA ASP A 504 14.38 22.10 0.37
C ASP A 504 15.89 21.94 0.08
N ALA A 505 16.49 20.81 0.48
CA ALA A 505 17.87 20.49 0.17
C ALA A 505 18.10 20.26 -1.34
N LYS A 506 17.22 19.50 -2.03
CA LYS A 506 17.26 19.32 -3.49
C LYS A 506 17.15 20.67 -4.23
N ALA A 507 16.34 21.60 -3.73
CA ALA A 507 16.24 22.95 -4.28
C ALA A 507 17.56 23.74 -4.17
N ILE A 508 18.29 23.61 -3.05
CA ILE A 508 19.62 24.22 -2.87
C ILE A 508 20.62 23.64 -3.87
N VAL A 509 20.63 22.32 -4.07
CA VAL A 509 21.49 21.65 -5.06
C VAL A 509 21.23 22.22 -6.45
N ALA A 510 19.96 22.28 -6.89
CA ALA A 510 19.61 22.83 -8.20
C ALA A 510 20.03 24.31 -8.36
N GLU A 511 19.92 25.12 -7.31
CA GLU A 511 20.39 26.51 -7.35
C GLU A 511 21.91 26.62 -7.48
N ILE A 512 22.68 25.79 -6.78
CA ILE A 512 24.14 25.77 -6.87
C ILE A 512 24.57 25.33 -8.27
N LEU A 513 23.99 24.23 -8.78
CA LEU A 513 24.27 23.74 -10.13
C LEU A 513 23.96 24.80 -11.20
N LYS A 514 22.87 25.56 -11.03
CA LYS A 514 22.52 26.68 -11.91
C LYS A 514 23.59 27.77 -11.92
N GLU A 515 24.07 28.20 -10.76
CA GLU A 515 25.11 29.24 -10.68
C GLU A 515 26.42 28.74 -11.32
N VAL A 516 26.84 27.52 -10.99
CA VAL A 516 28.06 26.90 -11.55
C VAL A 516 27.97 26.77 -13.08
N ALA A 517 26.84 26.28 -13.61
CA ALA A 517 26.61 26.17 -15.05
C ALA A 517 26.61 27.52 -15.79
N SER A 518 26.28 28.60 -15.07
CA SER A 518 26.35 29.97 -15.61
C SER A 518 27.74 30.61 -15.51
N GLY A 519 28.73 29.91 -14.93
CA GLY A 519 30.07 30.44 -14.64
C GLY A 519 30.11 31.40 -13.46
N SER A 520 29.04 31.44 -12.65
CA SER A 520 28.92 32.25 -11.44
C SER A 520 29.47 31.50 -10.23
N ALA A 521 30.28 32.17 -9.41
CA ALA A 521 30.81 31.65 -8.15
C ALA A 521 30.13 32.31 -6.93
N VAL A 522 28.90 32.79 -7.10
CA VAL A 522 28.14 33.47 -6.04
C VAL A 522 27.69 32.46 -5.00
N ILE A 523 28.07 32.69 -3.74
CA ILE A 523 27.58 31.93 -2.58
C ILE A 523 26.46 32.73 -1.94
N LYS A 524 25.23 32.17 -1.91
CA LYS A 524 24.09 32.81 -1.25
C LYS A 524 24.08 32.51 0.23
N ASP A 525 23.67 33.47 1.05
CA ASP A 525 23.56 33.28 2.51
C ASP A 525 22.58 32.17 2.91
N SER A 526 21.55 31.91 2.09
CA SER A 526 20.58 30.84 2.31
C SER A 526 21.16 29.43 2.23
N TRP A 527 22.36 29.26 1.68
CA TRP A 527 23.02 27.95 1.54
C TRP A 527 23.93 27.60 2.72
N LYS A 528 24.42 28.62 3.44
CA LYS A 528 25.41 28.45 4.50
C LYS A 528 24.84 27.64 5.66
N GLY A 529 25.61 26.68 6.17
CA GLY A 529 25.23 25.85 7.31
C GLY A 529 24.22 24.75 6.98
N ARG A 530 23.91 24.52 5.69
CA ARG A 530 23.03 23.43 5.21
C ARG A 530 23.80 22.20 4.69
N SER A 531 25.11 22.16 4.93
CA SER A 531 26.02 21.14 4.38
C SER A 531 25.63 19.70 4.73
N VAL A 532 25.10 19.45 5.93
CA VAL A 532 24.67 18.10 6.35
C VAL A 532 23.44 17.63 5.56
N ASP A 533 22.41 18.48 5.47
CA ASP A 533 21.17 18.16 4.75
C ASP A 533 21.45 17.97 3.25
N VAL A 534 22.27 18.86 2.69
CA VAL A 534 22.66 18.82 1.27
C VAL A 534 23.53 17.61 0.98
N ALA A 535 24.46 17.23 1.87
CA ALA A 535 25.27 16.03 1.69
C ALA A 535 24.42 14.76 1.64
N LYS A 536 23.47 14.61 2.56
CA LYS A 536 22.56 13.45 2.58
C LYS A 536 21.78 13.32 1.27
N VAL A 537 21.23 14.43 0.78
CA VAL A 537 20.44 14.42 -0.46
C VAL A 537 21.31 14.26 -1.69
N LEU A 538 22.51 14.84 -1.73
CA LEU A 538 23.45 14.63 -2.84
C LEU A 538 23.89 13.17 -2.96
N GLU A 539 24.13 12.50 -1.84
CA GLU A 539 24.45 11.06 -1.84
C GLU A 539 23.33 10.26 -2.50
N GLN A 540 22.07 10.53 -2.13
CA GLN A 540 20.90 9.91 -2.76
C GLN A 540 20.80 10.24 -4.26
N MET A 541 20.98 11.51 -4.64
CA MET A 541 20.90 11.93 -6.05
C MET A 541 22.02 11.33 -6.93
N VAL A 542 23.17 10.99 -6.35
CA VAL A 542 24.24 10.26 -7.05
C VAL A 542 23.92 8.78 -7.15
N GLU A 543 23.40 8.17 -6.08
CA GLU A 543 22.95 6.77 -6.10
C GLU A 543 21.81 6.54 -7.11
N GLU A 544 20.92 7.52 -7.26
CA GLU A 544 19.81 7.53 -8.23
C GLU A 544 20.22 8.01 -9.64
N ASP A 545 21.52 8.28 -9.88
CA ASP A 545 22.03 8.80 -11.16
C ASP A 545 21.37 10.11 -11.63
N VAL A 546 20.84 10.91 -10.72
CA VAL A 546 20.27 12.23 -11.03
C VAL A 546 21.38 13.26 -11.26
N VAL A 547 22.50 13.13 -10.54
CA VAL A 547 23.66 14.03 -10.61
C VAL A 547 24.95 13.22 -10.62
N ASP A 548 25.97 13.66 -11.38
CA ASP A 548 27.28 13.00 -11.36
C ASP A 548 28.05 13.22 -10.05
N GLY A 549 28.75 12.17 -9.59
CA GLY A 549 29.59 12.20 -8.40
C GLY A 549 30.67 13.29 -8.41
N GLU A 550 31.15 13.69 -9.60
CA GLU A 550 32.14 14.76 -9.76
C GLU A 550 31.60 16.13 -9.31
N ASN A 551 30.28 16.33 -9.34
CA ASN A 551 29.65 17.58 -8.91
C ASN A 551 29.51 17.70 -7.39
N VAL A 552 29.60 16.59 -6.64
CA VAL A 552 29.32 16.53 -5.19
C VAL A 552 30.26 17.44 -4.40
N GLU A 553 31.57 17.32 -4.62
CA GLU A 553 32.55 18.09 -3.85
C GLU A 553 32.43 19.61 -4.12
N GLY A 554 32.12 19.97 -5.37
CA GLY A 554 31.88 21.35 -5.77
C GLY A 554 30.64 21.94 -5.10
N VAL A 555 29.53 21.20 -5.07
CA VAL A 555 28.29 21.64 -4.42
C VAL A 555 28.48 21.77 -2.91
N LEU A 556 29.13 20.80 -2.26
CA LEU A 556 29.35 20.83 -0.81
C LEU A 556 30.19 22.02 -0.36
N LYS A 557 31.24 22.38 -1.12
CA LYS A 557 32.07 23.57 -0.83
C LYS A 557 31.25 24.88 -0.80
N MET A 558 30.18 24.97 -1.58
CA MET A 558 29.31 26.16 -1.64
C MET A 558 28.31 26.24 -0.47
N THR A 559 28.22 25.19 0.36
CA THR A 559 27.28 25.11 1.51
C THR A 559 27.96 25.16 2.88
N GLN A 560 29.30 25.21 2.90
CA GLN A 560 30.12 25.29 4.11
C GLN A 560 29.99 26.62 4.85
#